data_AF-A0A1I2B9E7-F1
#
_entry.id   AF-A0A1I2B9E7-F1
#
_cell.length_a   1.000
_cell.length_b   1.000
_cell.length_c   1.000
_cell.angle_alpha   90.00
_cell.angle_beta   90.00
_cell.angle_gamma   90.00
#
_symmetry.space_group_name_H-M   'P 1'
#
loop_
_entity.id
_entity.type
_entity.pdbx_description
1 polymer ?
#
loop_
_entity_poly.entity_id
_entity_poly.type
_entity_poly.pdbx_seq_one_letter_code
_entity_poly.pdbx_strand_id
1 'polypeptide(L)'
;MSNTTGNTLFAILTGVAIGAGIGILYAPDKGSKTRGKLKDGFDGVKNDLQNKLDSVSLQLSDQLTTAKFDLEETYEDLVSNMSHKTEEVISFLEEKLADLKRQNAKLQK
;
A
#
# COMPACT_ATOMS: atom_id res chain seq x y z
N MET A 1 -9.51 22.40 2.87
CA MET A 1 -8.42 21.39 2.74
C MET A 1 -8.83 20.05 3.37
N SER A 2 -9.98 19.46 3.00
CA SER A 2 -10.52 18.24 3.67
C SER A 2 -10.37 16.95 2.85
N ASN A 3 -10.05 17.03 1.55
CA ASN A 3 -10.10 15.86 0.66
C ASN A 3 -8.77 15.08 0.58
N THR A 4 -7.67 15.66 1.05
CA THR A 4 -6.34 15.03 1.01
C THR A 4 -6.17 13.99 2.12
N THR A 5 -6.72 14.25 3.32
CA THR A 5 -6.61 13.33 4.48
C THR A 5 -7.28 11.98 4.22
N GLY A 6 -8.43 11.98 3.53
CA GLY A 6 -9.10 10.74 3.13
C GLY A 6 -8.24 9.90 2.18
N ASN A 7 -7.70 10.53 1.14
CA ASN A 7 -6.87 9.84 0.16
C ASN A 7 -5.57 9.27 0.76
N THR A 8 -4.92 10.01 1.67
CA THR A 8 -3.72 9.53 2.37
C THR A 8 -4.06 8.36 3.30
N LEU A 9 -5.19 8.40 4.01
CA LEU A 9 -5.60 7.29 4.87
C LEU A 9 -5.88 6.02 4.06
N PHE A 10 -6.57 6.14 2.92
CA PHE A 10 -6.78 5.01 2.00
C PHE A 10 -5.46 4.48 1.45
N ALA A 11 -4.53 5.35 1.06
CA ALA A 11 -3.21 4.94 0.59
C ALA A 11 -2.42 4.16 1.66
N ILE A 12 -2.43 4.63 2.91
CA ILE A 12 -1.78 3.95 4.04
C ILE A 12 -2.43 2.59 4.30
N LEU A 13 -3.77 2.54 4.40
CA LEU A 13 -4.49 1.29 4.65
C LEU A 13 -4.26 0.27 3.53
N THR A 14 -4.24 0.72 2.27
CA THR A 14 -3.96 -0.14 1.12
C THR A 14 -2.53 -0.65 1.15
N GLY A 15 -1.55 0.22 1.46
CA GLY A 15 -0.15 -0.17 1.61
C GLY A 15 0.06 -1.18 2.74
N VAL A 16 -0.57 -0.95 3.89
CA VAL A 16 -0.52 -1.88 5.04
C VAL A 16 -1.20 -3.20 4.69
N ALA A 17 -2.34 -3.20 4.01
CA ALA A 17 -3.04 -4.43 3.63
C ALA A 17 -2.22 -5.27 2.65
N ILE A 18 -1.58 -4.65 1.65
CA ILE A 18 -0.68 -5.35 0.72
C ILE A 18 0.55 -5.89 1.46
N GLY A 19 1.19 -5.06 2.29
CA GLY A 19 2.37 -5.46 3.07
C GLY A 19 2.08 -6.59 4.06
N ALA A 20 0.99 -6.47 4.81
CA ALA A 20 0.53 -7.52 5.73
C ALA A 20 0.07 -8.76 4.97
N GLY A 21 -0.60 -8.62 3.83
CA GLY A 21 -0.98 -9.72 2.96
C GLY A 21 0.23 -10.53 2.52
N ILE A 22 1.27 -9.87 2.00
CA ILE A 22 2.54 -10.51 1.62
C ILE A 22 3.23 -11.14 2.84
N GLY A 23 3.32 -10.42 3.96
CA GLY A 23 3.97 -10.92 5.18
C GLY A 23 3.27 -12.14 5.79
N ILE A 24 1.94 -12.15 5.79
CA ILE A 24 1.13 -13.27 6.29
C ILE A 24 1.19 -14.46 5.32
N LEU A 25 1.18 -14.23 4.00
CA LEU A 25 1.35 -15.29 3.00
C LEU A 25 2.75 -15.92 3.07
N TYR A 26 3.78 -15.12 3.37
CA TYR A 26 5.16 -15.59 3.49
C TYR A 26 5.43 -16.36 4.80
N ALA A 27 4.76 -15.99 5.89
CA ALA A 27 4.93 -16.63 7.20
C ALA A 27 3.58 -16.94 7.89
N PRO A 28 2.87 -17.99 7.45
CA PRO A 28 1.65 -18.44 8.13
C PRO A 28 2.00 -19.23 9.40
N ASP A 29 2.02 -18.55 10.55
CA ASP A 29 2.17 -19.17 11.87
C ASP A 29 0.79 -19.36 12.53
N LYS A 30 0.61 -20.45 13.32
CA LYS A 30 -0.61 -20.63 14.11
C LYS A 30 -0.73 -19.53 15.17
N GLY A 31 -1.89 -18.89 15.26
CA GLY A 31 -2.12 -17.75 16.17
C GLY A 31 -1.78 -18.00 17.65
N SER A 32 -1.89 -19.25 18.13
CA SER A 32 -1.46 -19.63 19.49
C SER A 32 0.05 -19.53 19.70
N LYS A 33 0.86 -19.84 18.68
CA LYS A 33 2.32 -19.66 18.70
C LYS A 33 2.68 -18.19 18.54
N THR A 34 1.98 -17.45 17.68
CA THR A 34 2.20 -16.01 17.49
C THR A 34 1.96 -15.23 18.77
N ARG A 35 0.88 -15.53 19.50
CA ARG A 35 0.56 -14.87 20.77
C ARG A 35 1.60 -15.15 21.86
N GLY A 36 2.15 -16.37 21.90
CA GLY A 36 3.26 -16.72 22.79
C GLY A 36 4.55 -15.96 22.46
N LYS A 37 4.95 -15.99 21.18
CA LYS A 37 6.12 -15.24 20.67
C LYS A 37 6.01 -13.73 20.91
N LEU A 38 4.80 -13.17 20.79
CA LEU A 38 4.57 -11.74 21.04
C LEU A 38 4.75 -11.38 22.52
N LYS A 39 4.35 -12.27 23.42
CA LYS A 39 4.47 -12.05 24.87
C LYS A 39 5.94 -12.11 25.33
N ASP A 40 6.70 -13.08 24.83
CA ASP A 40 8.08 -13.31 25.28
C ASP A 40 9.11 -12.50 24.48
N GLY A 41 8.82 -12.22 23.20
CA GLY A 41 9.76 -11.59 22.28
C GLY A 41 9.74 -10.07 22.28
N PHE A 42 8.69 -9.41 22.79
CA PHE A 42 8.54 -7.96 22.59
C PHE A 42 9.66 -7.14 23.24
N ASP A 43 10.02 -7.45 24.48
CA ASP A 43 11.02 -6.68 25.21
C ASP A 43 12.44 -6.91 24.69
N GLY A 44 12.79 -8.15 24.32
CA GLY A 44 14.10 -8.47 23.73
C GLY A 44 14.26 -7.96 22.30
N VAL A 45 13.22 -8.11 21.48
CA VAL A 45 13.23 -7.65 20.08
C VAL A 45 13.27 -6.14 20.03
N LYS A 46 12.58 -5.41 20.92
CA LYS A 46 12.57 -3.94 20.87
C LYS A 46 13.97 -3.33 20.95
N ASN A 47 14.82 -3.82 21.85
CA ASN A 47 16.16 -3.26 22.03
C ASN A 47 17.10 -3.60 20.86
N ASP A 48 17.07 -4.84 20.40
CA ASP A 48 17.86 -5.28 19.23
C ASP A 48 17.37 -4.63 17.93
N LEU A 49 16.06 -4.42 17.82
CA LEU A 49 15.43 -3.77 16.68
C LEU A 49 15.77 -2.29 16.65
N GLN A 50 15.82 -1.58 17.78
CA GLN A 50 16.26 -0.18 17.82
C GLN A 50 17.69 -0.03 17.29
N ASN A 51 18.63 -0.82 17.82
CA ASN A 51 20.03 -0.75 17.38
C ASN A 51 20.20 -1.12 15.89
N LYS A 52 19.47 -2.14 15.42
CA LYS A 52 19.45 -2.51 13.99
C LYS A 52 18.76 -1.46 13.13
N LEU A 53 17.66 -0.87 13.59
CA LEU A 53 16.97 0.20 12.88
C LEU A 53 17.82 1.44 12.75
N ASP A 54 18.58 1.83 13.77
CA ASP A 54 19.43 3.02 13.69
C ASP A 54 20.54 2.83 12.63
N SER A 55 21.19 1.67 12.64
CA SER A 55 22.21 1.32 11.64
C SER A 55 21.66 1.13 10.22
N VAL A 56 20.47 0.55 10.10
CA VAL A 56 19.78 0.36 8.82
C VAL A 56 19.19 1.68 8.32
N SER A 57 18.71 2.55 9.21
CA SER A 57 18.15 3.85 8.86
C SER A 57 19.20 4.72 8.19
N LEU A 58 20.45 4.73 8.68
CA LEU A 58 21.54 5.48 8.03
C LEU A 58 21.82 4.98 6.61
N GLN A 59 21.87 3.66 6.42
CA GLN A 59 22.12 3.04 5.10
C GLN A 59 20.91 3.18 4.17
N LEU A 60 19.69 3.08 4.72
CA LEU A 60 18.45 3.28 3.99
C LEU A 60 18.28 4.74 3.61
N SER A 61 18.66 5.71 4.44
CA SER A 61 18.55 7.13 4.09
C SER A 61 19.40 7.47 2.86
N ASP A 62 20.61 6.90 2.76
CA ASP A 62 21.48 7.06 1.59
C ASP A 62 20.87 6.37 0.35
N GLN A 63 20.49 5.09 0.47
CA GLN A 63 19.86 4.35 -0.62
C GLN A 63 18.50 4.92 -1.04
N LEU A 64 17.72 5.44 -0.10
CA LEU A 64 16.46 6.12 -0.38
C LEU A 64 16.69 7.44 -1.08
N THR A 65 17.81 8.12 -0.87
CA THR A 65 18.11 9.36 -1.58
C THR A 65 18.42 9.07 -3.04
N THR A 66 19.23 8.05 -3.32
CA THR A 66 19.46 7.56 -4.70
C THR A 66 18.17 7.03 -5.32
N ALA A 67 17.45 6.16 -4.61
CA ALA A 67 16.20 5.61 -5.10
C ALA A 67 15.17 6.72 -5.34
N LYS A 68 15.06 7.74 -4.48
CA LYS A 68 14.15 8.86 -4.71
C LYS A 68 14.43 9.60 -6.01
N PHE A 69 15.70 9.78 -6.37
CA PHE A 69 16.08 10.40 -7.63
C PHE A 69 15.61 9.56 -8.83
N ASP A 70 15.89 8.25 -8.81
CA ASP A 70 15.44 7.31 -9.85
C ASP A 70 13.90 7.16 -9.86
N LEU A 71 13.26 7.25 -8.69
CA LEU A 71 11.82 7.21 -8.54
C LEU A 71 11.16 8.49 -9.05
N GLU A 72 11.76 9.67 -8.91
CA GLU A 72 11.22 10.91 -9.49
C GLU A 72 11.19 10.84 -11.02
N GLU A 73 12.29 10.40 -11.64
CA GLU A 73 12.35 10.17 -13.09
C GLU A 73 11.31 9.13 -13.54
N THR A 74 11.27 7.98 -12.86
CA THR A 74 10.29 6.93 -13.17
C THR A 74 8.85 7.35 -12.85
N TYR A 75 8.64 8.22 -11.86
CA TYR A 75 7.33 8.71 -11.46
C TYR A 75 6.78 9.70 -12.48
N GLU A 76 7.59 10.60 -13.03
CA GLU A 76 7.16 11.49 -14.11
C GLU A 76 6.75 10.68 -15.35
N ASP A 77 7.54 9.66 -15.71
CA ASP A 77 7.21 8.73 -16.79
C ASP A 77 5.95 7.90 -16.47
N LEU A 78 5.83 7.39 -15.24
CA LEU A 78 4.65 6.62 -14.83
C LEU A 78 3.41 7.49 -14.77
N VAL A 79 3.49 8.73 -14.29
CA VAL A 79 2.37 9.67 -14.22
C VAL A 79 1.94 10.09 -15.62
N SER A 80 2.86 10.33 -16.54
CA SER A 80 2.50 10.67 -17.93
C SER A 80 1.80 9.50 -18.62
N ASN A 81 2.33 8.27 -18.48
CA ASN A 81 1.71 7.06 -19.01
C ASN A 81 0.39 6.73 -18.30
N MET A 82 0.32 6.85 -16.97
CA MET A 82 -0.88 6.62 -16.18
C MET A 82 -1.94 7.66 -16.48
N SER A 83 -1.61 8.93 -16.71
CA SER A 83 -2.61 9.95 -17.03
C SER A 83 -3.41 9.54 -18.28
N HIS A 84 -2.70 9.17 -19.35
CA HIS A 84 -3.32 8.63 -20.56
C HIS A 84 -4.11 7.33 -20.32
N LYS A 85 -3.55 6.39 -19.55
CA LYS A 85 -4.23 5.13 -19.22
C LYS A 85 -5.41 5.31 -18.28
N THR A 86 -5.37 6.32 -17.42
CA THR A 86 -6.40 6.63 -16.43
C THR A 86 -7.62 7.19 -17.14
N GLU A 87 -7.44 8.02 -18.17
CA GLU A 87 -8.56 8.55 -18.96
C GLU A 87 -9.30 7.44 -19.74
N GLU A 88 -8.56 6.45 -20.25
CA GLU A 88 -9.12 5.24 -20.87
C GLU A 88 -9.86 4.36 -19.83
N VAL A 89 -9.27 4.16 -18.65
CA VAL A 89 -9.89 3.39 -17.56
C VAL A 89 -11.13 4.10 -17.01
N ILE A 90 -11.11 5.43 -16.86
CA ILE A 90 -12.27 6.22 -16.44
C ILE A 90 -13.40 6.03 -17.44
N SER A 91 -13.11 6.16 -18.74
CA SER A 91 -14.12 5.95 -19.79
C SER A 91 -14.74 4.55 -19.73
N PHE A 92 -13.90 3.52 -19.55
CA PHE A 92 -14.38 2.14 -19.40
C PHE A 92 -15.21 1.92 -18.13
N LEU A 93 -14.82 2.54 -17.01
CA LEU A 93 -15.57 2.49 -15.75
C LEU A 93 -16.90 3.22 -15.86
N GLU A 94 -16.95 4.37 -16.53
CA GLU A 94 -18.19 5.10 -16.82
C GLU A 94 -19.14 4.28 -17.69
N GLU A 95 -18.61 3.63 -18.72
CA GLU A 95 -19.38 2.71 -19.56
C GLU A 95 -19.97 1.57 -18.73
N LYS A 96 -19.13 0.89 -17.93
CA LYS A 96 -19.58 -0.20 -17.04
C LYS A 96 -20.58 0.28 -16.00
N LEU A 97 -20.39 1.47 -15.43
CA LEU A 97 -21.30 2.06 -14.43
C LEU A 97 -22.65 2.42 -15.06
N ALA A 98 -22.64 3.02 -16.25
CA ALA A 98 -23.85 3.33 -17.01
C ALA A 98 -24.62 2.05 -17.35
N ASP A 99 -23.91 0.99 -17.74
CA ASP A 99 -24.50 -0.30 -18.05
C ASP A 99 -25.08 -0.98 -16.80
N LEU A 100 -24.36 -0.94 -15.67
CA LEU A 100 -24.86 -1.38 -14.37
C LEU A 100 -26.10 -0.61 -13.92
N LYS A 101 -26.14 0.72 -14.10
CA LYS A 101 -27.32 1.54 -13.80
C LYS A 101 -28.51 1.16 -14.67
N ARG A 102 -28.30 0.92 -15.96
CA ARG A 102 -29.34 0.46 -16.89
C ARG A 102 -29.84 -0.94 -16.52
N GLN A 103 -28.95 -1.86 -16.17
CA GLN A 103 -29.32 -3.21 -15.73
C GLN A 103 -30.11 -3.16 -14.42
N ASN A 104 -29.69 -2.35 -13.45
CA ASN A 104 -30.40 -2.18 -12.19
C ASN A 104 -31.79 -1.55 -12.39
N ALA A 105 -31.92 -0.54 -13.26
CA ALA A 105 -33.21 0.06 -13.61
C ALA A 105 -34.15 -0.91 -14.36
N LYS A 106 -33.62 -1.85 -15.14
CA LYS A 106 -34.40 -2.93 -15.77
C LYS A 106 -34.89 -3.97 -14.77
N LEU A 107 -34.14 -4.21 -13.69
CA LEU A 107 -34.49 -5.12 -12.61
C LEU A 107 -35.47 -4.52 -11.59
N GLN A 108 -35.65 -3.20 -11.57
CA GLN A 108 -36.61 -2.49 -10.72
C GLN A 108 -38.01 -2.33 -11.36
N LYS A 109 -38.31 -3.06 -12.44
CA LYS A 109 -39.66 -3.18 -13.02
C LYS A 109 -40.32 -4.49 -12.65
#